data_AF-A0AAW6BN08-F1
#
_entry.id   AF-A0AAW6BN08-F1
#
_cell.length_a   1.000
_cell.length_b   1.000
_cell.length_c   1.000
_cell.angle_alpha   90.00
_cell.angle_beta   90.00
_cell.angle_gamma   90.00
#
_symmetry.space_group_name_H-M   'P 1'
#
loop_
_entity.id
_entity.type
_entity.pdbx_description
1 polymer ?
#
loop_
_entity_poly.entity_id
_entity_poly.type
_entity_poly.pdbx_seq_one_letter_code
_entity_poly.pdbx_strand_id
1 'polypeptide(L)' 'MSIILNNSIQGGKQRYGIADGKLYEFQPDNAGGWHGYPIPGNEAPPKVLREFLSRGRAGFHFVFNLIKDKLTTEFP' A
#
# COMPACT_ATOMS: atom_id res chain seq x y z
N MET A 1 -16.31 3.39 8.75
CA MET A 1 -15.12 3.41 7.86
C MET A 1 -13.90 3.09 8.70
N SER A 2 -13.01 2.17 8.28
CA SER A 2 -11.85 1.79 9.09
C SER A 2 -10.77 2.89 9.12
N ILE A 3 -10.04 3.02 10.23
CA ILE A 3 -8.92 3.98 10.37
C ILE A 3 -7.88 3.80 9.26
N ILE A 4 -7.68 2.56 8.80
CA ILE A 4 -6.74 2.18 7.74
C ILE A 4 -7.19 2.78 6.40
N LEU A 5 -8.47 2.65 6.07
CA LEU A 5 -9.05 3.17 4.85
C LEU A 5 -9.06 4.71 4.81
N ASN A 6 -9.36 5.37 5.91
CA ASN A 6 -9.31 6.84 5.98
C ASN A 6 -7.90 7.40 5.73
N ASN A 7 -6.90 6.59 6.05
CA ASN A 7 -5.48 6.92 5.96
C ASN A 7 -4.80 6.36 4.70
N SER A 8 -5.57 5.72 3.82
CA SER A 8 -5.05 5.03 2.64
C SER A 8 -4.63 5.99 1.52
N ILE A 9 -3.74 5.50 0.64
CA ILE A 9 -3.25 6.19 -0.56
C ILE A 9 -4.04 5.70 -1.77
N GLN A 10 -4.46 6.60 -2.66
CA GLN A 10 -5.15 6.24 -3.90
C GLN A 10 -4.15 5.69 -4.94
N GLY A 11 -4.45 4.53 -5.51
CA GLY A 11 -3.63 3.90 -6.55
C GLY A 11 -4.48 3.34 -7.68
N GLY A 12 -5.15 4.22 -8.43
CA GLY A 12 -6.10 3.83 -9.47
C GLY A 12 -7.53 3.80 -8.95
N LYS A 13 -8.26 2.70 -9.16
CA LYS A 13 -9.61 2.49 -8.57
C LYS A 13 -9.54 2.02 -7.12
N GLN A 14 -8.40 1.48 -6.72
CA GLN A 14 -8.14 0.94 -5.39
C GLN A 14 -7.48 1.97 -4.48
N ARG A 15 -7.59 1.71 -3.17
CA ARG A 15 -6.85 2.44 -2.13
C ARG A 15 -5.97 1.49 -1.34
N TYR A 16 -4.86 1.98 -0.81
CA TYR A 16 -3.87 1.12 -0.14
C TYR A 16 -3.54 1.66 1.24
N GLY A 17 -3.56 0.81 2.26
CA GLY A 17 -3.27 1.20 3.65
C GLY A 17 -2.36 0.20 4.35
N ILE A 18 -1.72 0.63 5.43
CA ILE A 18 -0.89 -0.25 6.26
C ILE A 18 -1.44 -0.26 7.68
N ALA A 19 -1.51 -1.47 8.24
CA ALA A 19 -1.80 -1.71 9.65
C ALA A 19 -1.09 -2.99 10.09
N ASP A 20 -0.56 -3.00 11.30
CA ASP A 20 0.06 -4.19 11.91
C ASP A 20 1.12 -4.85 11.01
N GLY A 21 1.92 -4.03 10.31
CA GLY A 21 2.96 -4.49 9.38
C GLY A 21 2.45 -5.12 8.08
N LYS A 22 1.13 -5.15 7.86
CA LYS A 22 0.49 -5.69 6.66
C LYS A 22 0.04 -4.55 5.74
N LEU A 23 0.18 -4.78 4.44
CA LEU A 23 -0.37 -3.93 3.40
C LEU A 23 -1.78 -4.43 3.05
N TYR A 24 -2.72 -3.50 2.88
CA TYR A 24 -4.10 -3.77 2.51
C TYR A 24 -4.44 -3.07 1.20
N GLU A 25 -5.11 -3.78 0.30
CA GLU A 25 -5.80 -3.22 -0.85
C GLU A 25 -7.29 -3.09 -0.54
N PHE A 26 -7.83 -1.89 -0.75
CA PHE A 26 -9.25 -1.59 -0.64
C PHE A 26 -9.85 -1.45 -2.02
N GLN A 27 -10.82 -2.30 -2.33
CA GLN A 27 -11.59 -2.26 -3.57
C GLN A 27 -12.98 -1.64 -3.29
N PRO A 28 -13.46 -0.72 -4.14
CA PRO A 28 -14.80 -0.17 -3.98
C PRO A 28 -15.86 -1.24 -4.27
N ASP A 29 -16.93 -1.25 -3.50
CA ASP A 29 -18.05 -2.21 -3.67
C ASP A 29 -19.10 -1.76 -4.70
N ASN A 30 -18.87 -0.62 -5.37
CA ASN A 30 -19.80 0.07 -6.27
C ASN A 30 -21.14 0.53 -5.62
N ALA A 31 -21.26 0.45 -4.29
CA ALA A 31 -22.39 0.92 -3.48
C ALA A 31 -21.98 2.02 -2.48
N GLY A 32 -20.75 2.55 -2.60
CA GLY A 32 -20.20 3.60 -1.74
C GLY A 32 -19.38 3.09 -0.56
N GLY A 33 -19.26 1.77 -0.40
CA GLY A 33 -18.39 1.12 0.56
C GLY A 33 -17.10 0.57 -0.06
N TRP A 34 -16.32 -0.12 0.77
CA TRP A 34 -15.00 -0.62 0.45
C TRP A 34 -14.75 -1.96 1.13
N HIS A 35 -14.11 -2.89 0.42
CA HIS A 35 -13.63 -4.16 0.95
C HIS A 35 -12.10 -4.14 1.01
N GLY A 36 -11.53 -4.41 2.19
CA GLY A 36 -10.09 -4.45 2.41
C GLY A 36 -9.56 -5.88 2.47
N TYR A 37 -8.54 -6.17 1.68
CA TYR A 37 -7.85 -7.46 1.64
C TYR A 37 -6.37 -7.28 1.98
N PRO A 38 -5.77 -8.10 2.86
CA PRO A 38 -4.33 -8.08 3.05
C PRO A 38 -3.65 -8.58 1.78
N ILE A 39 -2.62 -7.87 1.32
CA ILE A 39 -1.80 -8.22 0.16
C ILE A 39 -0.32 -8.29 0.54
N PRO A 40 0.49 -9.05 -0.19
CA PRO A 40 1.95 -8.96 -0.12
C PRO A 40 2.46 -7.54 -0.34
N GLY A 41 3.52 -7.16 0.37
CA GLY A 41 4.05 -5.79 0.37
C GLY A 41 4.56 -5.28 -0.99
N ASN A 42 4.73 -6.17 -1.97
CA ASN A 42 5.21 -5.86 -3.32
C ASN A 42 4.14 -5.88 -4.41
N GLU A 43 2.86 -6.05 -4.04
CA GLU A 43 1.73 -6.08 -4.97
C GLU A 43 1.06 -4.72 -5.17
N ALA A 44 1.29 -3.74 -4.28
CA ALA A 44 0.80 -2.39 -4.53
C ALA A 44 1.56 -1.71 -5.70
N PRO A 45 0.90 -0.79 -6.42
CA PRO A 45 1.51 -0.04 -7.49
C PRO A 45 2.80 0.69 -7.03
N PRO A 46 3.87 0.76 -7.85
CA PRO A 46 5.12 1.42 -7.47
C PRO A 46 4.95 2.87 -6.98
N LYS A 47 3.98 3.62 -7.54
CA LYS A 47 3.66 4.98 -7.09
C LYS A 47 3.17 5.01 -5.64
N VAL A 48 2.32 4.07 -5.25
CA VAL A 48 1.79 3.93 -3.88
C VAL A 48 2.92 3.59 -2.92
N LEU A 49 3.77 2.64 -3.30
CA LEU A 49 4.93 2.22 -2.51
C LEU A 49 5.89 3.40 -2.26
N ARG A 50 6.20 4.19 -3.29
CA ARG A 50 7.02 5.41 -3.17
C ARG A 50 6.38 6.47 -2.27
N GLU A 51 5.07 6.66 -2.36
CA GLU A 51 4.38 7.66 -1.55
C GLU A 51 4.32 7.26 -0.08
N PHE A 52 4.19 5.99 0.23
CA PHE A 52 4.32 5.57 1.61
C PHE A 52 5.75 5.76 2.14
N LEU A 53 6.77 5.52 1.31
CA LEU A 53 8.17 5.79 1.67
C LEU A 53 8.39 7.27 1.99
N SER A 54 7.84 8.17 1.19
CA SER A 54 7.96 9.62 1.43
C SER A 54 7.23 10.07 2.70
N ARG A 55 6.18 9.35 3.13
CA ARG A 55 5.41 9.64 4.35
C ARG A 55 6.03 9.09 5.64
N GLY A 56 7.15 8.36 5.58
CA GLY A 56 7.84 7.83 6.77
C GLY A 56 6.98 6.90 7.64
N ARG A 57 6.00 6.20 7.06
CA ARG A 57 4.99 5.48 7.83
C ARG A 57 5.58 4.24 8.52
N ALA A 58 5.61 4.24 9.85
CA ALA A 58 6.11 3.12 10.67
C ALA A 58 5.36 1.82 10.32
N GLY A 59 6.12 0.74 10.08
CA GLY A 59 5.66 -0.50 9.42
C GLY A 59 6.37 -0.74 8.08
N PHE A 60 7.00 0.30 7.53
CA PHE A 60 7.75 0.23 6.28
C PHE A 60 9.07 -0.51 6.35
N HIS A 61 9.63 -0.90 7.49
CA HIS A 61 10.95 -1.53 7.50
C HIS A 61 10.97 -2.84 6.67
N PHE A 62 9.88 -3.62 6.72
CA PHE A 62 9.70 -4.82 5.91
C PHE A 62 9.43 -4.50 4.43
N VAL A 63 8.51 -3.56 4.16
CA VAL A 63 8.13 -3.16 2.80
C VAL A 63 9.28 -2.42 2.09
N PHE A 64 10.09 -1.66 2.83
CA PHE A 64 11.23 -0.90 2.32
C PHE A 64 12.35 -1.80 1.82
N ASN A 65 12.67 -2.89 2.52
CA ASN A 65 13.64 -3.86 2.04
C ASN A 65 13.13 -4.55 0.75
N LEU A 66 11.84 -4.90 0.71
CA LEU A 66 11.21 -5.50 -0.47
C LEU A 66 11.13 -4.54 -1.68
N ILE A 67 10.88 -3.24 -1.44
CA ILE A 67 10.89 -2.22 -2.48
C ILE A 67 12.32 -1.94 -2.96
N LYS A 68 13.30 -1.88 -2.05
CA LYS A 68 14.71 -1.71 -2.43
C LYS A 68 15.14 -2.80 -3.38
N ASP A 69 14.85 -4.05 -3.07
CA ASP A 69 15.21 -5.19 -3.91
C ASP A 69 14.55 -5.14 -5.31
N LYS A 70 13.31 -4.65 -5.42
CA LYS A 70 12.63 -4.45 -6.72
C LYS A 70 13.12 -3.22 -7.49
N LEU A 71 13.38 -2.09 -6.82
CA LEU A 71 13.83 -0.87 -7.49
C LEU A 71 15.28 -0.95 -7.97
N THR A 72 16.13 -1.76 -7.34
CA THR A 72 17.50 -2.03 -7.79
C THR A 72 17.59 -3.09 -8.89
N THR A 73 16.56 -3.92 -9.07
CA THR A 73 16.51 -4.94 -10.14
C THR A 73 15.81 -4.46 -11.41
N GLU A 74 15.01 -3.39 -11.35
CA GLU A 74 14.26 -2.87 -12.51
C GLU A 74 14.87 -1.61 -13.16
N PHE A 75 15.95 -1.04 -12.61
CA PHE A 75 16.72 0.05 -13.25
C PHE A 75 18.22 -0.10 -12.97
N PRO A 76 19.08 -0.42 -13.97
CA PRO A 76 20.52 -0.23 -13.87
C PRO A 76 20.90 1.25 -13.76
#